data_AF-A0A257V054-F1
#
_entry.id   AF-A0A257V054-F1
#
_cell.length_a   1.000
_cell.length_b   1.000
_cell.length_c   1.000
_cell.angle_alpha   90.00
_cell.angle_beta   90.00
_cell.angle_gamma   90.00
#
_symmetry.space_group_name_H-M   'P 1'
#
loop_
_entity.id
_entity.type
_entity.pdbx_description
1 polymer ?
#
loop_
_entity_poly.entity_id
_entity_poly.type
_entity_poly.pdbx_seq_one_letter_code
_entity_poly.pdbx_strand_id
1 'polypeptide(L)' 'MKGKATLANKARLPSKPCAACGRPFTWRRKWARDWDNVRYCSDACRTGKRDAAIERQRRTAS' A
#
# COMPACT_ATOMS: atom_id res chain seq x y z
N MET A 1 14.69 -23.64 15.52
CA MET A 1 14.58 -24.14 14.14
C MET A 1 13.17 -24.70 13.93
N LYS A 2 12.23 -23.98 13.30
CA LYS A 2 10.97 -24.55 12.80
C LYS A 2 10.62 -23.86 11.48
N GLY A 3 10.73 -24.63 10.40
CA GLY A 3 10.69 -24.18 9.01
C GLY A 3 9.34 -23.57 8.61
N LYS A 4 9.41 -22.51 7.80
CA LYS A 4 8.25 -21.93 7.11
C LYS A 4 8.16 -22.57 5.73
N ALA A 5 7.01 -23.14 5.44
CA ALA A 5 6.70 -23.88 4.23
C ALA A 5 6.84 -23.04 2.94
N THR A 6 7.01 -23.79 1.86
CA THR A 6 7.52 -23.49 0.52
C THR A 6 6.65 -22.61 -0.40
N LEU A 7 7.38 -21.90 -1.28
CA LEU A 7 7.03 -21.31 -2.59
C LEU A 7 6.12 -22.21 -3.45
N ALA A 8 5.33 -21.81 -4.44
CA ALA A 8 4.88 -20.59 -5.14
C ALA A 8 3.64 -21.06 -5.94
N ASN A 9 2.64 -20.25 -6.33
CA ASN A 9 2.66 -19.46 -7.57
C ASN A 9 1.18 -19.19 -7.97
N LYS A 10 0.65 -17.95 -7.78
CA LYS A 10 -0.55 -17.42 -8.50
C LYS A 10 -1.08 -16.03 -8.11
N ALA A 11 -0.50 -15.27 -7.17
CA ALA A 11 -1.08 -13.97 -6.77
C ALA A 11 -0.09 -12.92 -6.21
N ARG A 12 1.18 -12.89 -6.66
CA ARG A 12 2.11 -11.81 -6.32
C ARG A 12 1.79 -10.55 -7.13
N LEU A 13 0.61 -10.00 -6.88
CA LEU A 13 0.29 -8.66 -7.35
C LEU A 13 1.32 -7.71 -6.77
N PRO A 14 1.92 -6.82 -7.58
CA PRO A 14 2.92 -5.90 -7.07
C PRO A 14 2.27 -5.03 -6.00
N SER A 15 2.90 -4.99 -4.83
CA SER A 15 2.54 -4.06 -3.76
C SER A 15 3.55 -2.92 -3.77
N LYS A 16 3.04 -1.68 -3.69
CA LYS A 16 3.85 -0.47 -3.61
C LYS A 16 3.54 0.25 -2.30
N PRO A 17 4.52 0.94 -1.69
CA PRO A 17 4.24 1.84 -0.57
C PRO A 17 3.51 3.09 -1.09
N CYS A 18 2.51 3.56 -0.34
CA CYS A 18 1.86 4.83 -0.64
C CYS A 18 2.78 6.00 -0.27
N ALA A 19 3.03 6.93 -1.20
CA ALA A 19 3.88 8.10 -0.97
C ALA A 19 3.33 9.08 0.08
N ALA A 20 2.02 9.06 0.35
CA ALA A 20 1.42 9.92 1.38
C ALA A 20 1.41 9.24 2.76
N CYS A 21 0.88 8.02 2.86
CA CYS A 21 0.66 7.37 4.16
C CYS A 21 1.65 6.27 4.51
N GLY A 22 2.55 5.90 3.60
CA GLY A 22 3.51 4.79 3.76
C GLY A 22 2.87 3.40 3.79
N ARG A 23 1.53 3.30 3.76
CA ARG A 23 0.83 2.01 3.88
C ARG A 23 1.05 1.18 2.60
N PRO A 24 1.46 -0.09 2.71
CA PRO A 24 1.59 -0.96 1.55
C PRO A 24 0.22 -1.19 0.93
N PHE A 25 0.12 -1.02 -0.38
CA PHE A 25 -1.10 -1.26 -1.12
C PHE A 25 -0.82 -2.13 -2.35
N THR A 26 -1.72 -3.08 -2.59
CA THR A 26 -1.59 -4.07 -3.66
C THR A 26 -2.19 -3.55 -4.96
N TRP A 27 -1.62 -3.94 -6.09
CA TRP A 27 -2.14 -3.69 -7.43
C TRP A 27 -3.64 -3.99 -7.53
N ARG A 28 -4.35 -3.17 -8.31
CA ARG A 28 -5.79 -3.30 -8.57
C ARG A 28 -6.02 -3.22 -10.08
N ARG A 29 -7.02 -3.95 -10.58
CA ARG A 29 -7.41 -3.94 -12.01
C ARG A 29 -7.61 -2.53 -12.58
N LYS A 30 -8.14 -1.60 -11.78
CA LYS A 30 -8.32 -0.19 -12.18
C LYS A 30 -7.02 0.56 -12.51
N TRP A 31 -5.87 0.02 -12.09
CA TRP A 31 -4.55 0.59 -12.30
C TRP A 31 -3.75 -0.16 -13.36
N ALA A 32 -4.35 -1.10 -14.08
CA ALA A 32 -3.65 -1.88 -15.09
C ALA A 32 -2.92 -1.01 -16.14
N ARG A 33 -3.49 0.16 -16.48
CA ARG A 33 -2.92 1.11 -17.46
C ARG A 33 -1.88 2.06 -16.87
N ASP A 34 -2.06 2.50 -15.62
CA ASP A 34 -1.28 3.60 -15.02
C ASP A 34 -0.48 3.17 -13.78
N TRP A 35 -0.27 1.87 -13.58
CA TRP A 35 0.36 1.34 -12.36
C TRP A 35 1.73 1.95 -12.05
N ASP A 36 2.48 2.34 -13.07
CA ASP A 36 3.76 3.01 -12.89
C ASP A 36 3.60 4.41 -12.26
N ASN A 37 2.57 5.14 -12.67
CA ASN A 37 2.23 6.47 -12.18
C ASN A 37 1.52 6.46 -10.81
N VAL A 38 0.91 5.35 -10.42
CA VAL A 38 0.16 5.23 -9.16
C VAL A 38 1.12 5.15 -7.97
N ARG A 39 1.24 6.28 -7.26
CA ARG A 39 2.02 6.42 -6.02
C ARG A 39 1.17 6.42 -4.75
N TYR A 40 -0.16 6.47 -4.89
CA TYR A 40 -1.09 6.65 -3.77
C TYR A 40 -2.13 5.52 -3.68
N CYS A 41 -2.41 5.05 -2.46
CA CYS A 41 -3.37 3.98 -2.24
C CYS A 41 -4.84 4.40 -2.43
N SER A 42 -5.13 5.70 -2.40
CA SER A 42 -6.48 6.27 -2.52
C SER A 42 -6.43 7.71 -3.02
N ASP A 43 -7.55 8.22 -3.53
CA ASP A 43 -7.66 9.60 -3.99
C ASP A 43 -7.49 10.62 -2.84
N ALA A 44 -7.94 10.26 -1.63
CA ALA A 44 -7.68 11.05 -0.42
C ALA A 44 -6.18 11.21 -0.09
N CYS A 45 -5.36 10.21 -0.42
CA CYS A 45 -3.91 10.30 -0.29
C CYS A 45 -3.28 11.16 -1.39
N ARG A 46 -3.85 11.13 -2.61
CA ARG A 46 -3.43 11.99 -3.72
C ARG A 46 -3.70 13.47 -3.45
N THR A 47 -4.83 13.78 -2.81
CA THR A 47 -5.24 15.14 -2.46
C THR A 47 -4.63 15.66 -1.15
N GLY A 48 -3.76 14.89 -0.49
CA GLY A 48 -3.07 15.29 0.75
C GLY A 48 -3.94 15.27 2.03
N LYS A 49 -5.25 15.04 1.92
CA LYS A 49 -6.19 15.09 3.06
C LYS A 49 -5.95 13.99 4.11
N ARG A 50 -5.24 12.93 3.76
CA ARG A 50 -5.09 11.72 4.61
C ARG A 50 -3.85 11.73 5.51
N ASP A 51 -2.91 12.66 5.31
CA ASP A 51 -1.63 12.70 6.01
C ASP A 51 -1.81 12.92 7.53
N ALA A 52 -2.53 13.99 7.90
CA ALA A 52 -2.79 14.35 9.29
C ALA A 52 -3.59 13.27 10.07
N ALA A 53 -4.45 12.51 9.39
CA ALA A 53 -5.23 11.44 10.01
C ALA A 53 -4.36 10.20 10.31
N ILE A 54 -3.37 9.91 9.47
CA ILE A 54 -2.43 8.78 9.64
C ILE A 54 -1.47 9.07 10.79
N GLU A 55 -0.97 10.31 10.90
CA GLU A 55 -0.05 10.68 11.98
C GLU A 55 -0.68 10.49 13.37
N ARG A 56 -1.95 10.86 13.52
CA ARG A 56 -2.72 10.56 14.75
C ARG A 56 -2.80 9.07 15.02
N GLN A 57 -3.08 8.25 14.00
CA GLN A 57 -3.16 6.79 14.14
C GLN A 57 -1.85 6.15 14.59
N ARG A 58 -0.69 6.67 14.13
CA ARG A 58 0.63 6.20 14.55
C ARG A 58 0.90 6.49 16.03
N ARG A 59 0.55 7.68 16.51
CA ARG A 59 0.73 8.07 17.92
C ARG A 59 -0.17 7.28 18.88
N THR A 60 -1.38 6.91 18.43
CA THR A 60 -2.31 6.10 19.24
C THR A 60 -2.04 4.59 19.21
N ALA A 61 -1.16 4.14 18.32
CA ALA A 61 -0.79 2.72 18.21
C ALA A 61 0.41 2.35 19.12
N SER A 62 0.85 3.26 19.99
CA SER A 62 1.85 3.04 21.06
C SER A 62 1.18 2.90 22.42
#